data_AF-A0A4R9ET21-F1
#
_entry.id   AF-A0A4R9ET21-F1
#
_cell.length_a   1.000
_cell.length_b   1.000
_cell.length_c   1.000
_cell.angle_alpha   90.00
_cell.angle_beta   90.00
_cell.angle_gamma   90.00
#
_symmetry.space_group_name_H-M   'P 1'
#
loop_
_entity.id
_entity.type
_entity.pdbx_description
1 polymer ?
#
loop_
_entity_poly.entity_id
_entity_poly.type
_entity_poly.pdbx_seq_one_letter_code
_entity_poly.pdbx_strand_id
1 'polypeptide(L)'
;MTFSEAPAEDEVIQVPGDGLALTSSDNDFYPLVRIEAWDGEPPLPAEAWDHQREFHATLTDELGVLDLNGVTYGRAPVTPGPAHVRLLCRGREHTPALESLDEFPPVSPHEDPLEIWLIQVWPDR
;
A
#
# COMPACT_ATOMS: atom_id res chain seq x y z
N MET A 1 -5.63 15.31 0.48
CA MET A 1 -4.24 15.12 0.02
C MET A 1 -4.21 15.37 -1.47
N THR A 2 -3.14 15.94 -2.02
CA THR A 2 -3.00 16.13 -3.48
C THR A 2 -1.61 15.70 -3.91
N PHE A 3 -1.53 14.85 -4.93
CA PHE A 3 -0.27 14.39 -5.51
C PHE A 3 0.13 15.27 -6.69
N SER A 4 1.42 15.57 -6.81
CA SER A 4 1.94 16.44 -7.88
C SER A 4 2.26 15.70 -9.18
N GLU A 5 2.28 14.37 -9.15
CA GLU A 5 2.56 13.53 -10.32
C GLU A 5 1.29 13.20 -11.12
N ALA A 6 1.45 13.13 -12.44
CA ALA A 6 0.38 12.67 -13.32
C ALA A 6 0.13 11.16 -13.11
N PRO A 7 -1.11 10.68 -13.29
CA PRO A 7 -1.41 9.25 -13.23
C PRO A 7 -0.48 8.48 -14.18
N ALA A 8 0.35 7.59 -13.63
CA ALA A 8 1.17 6.68 -14.42
C ALA A 8 0.34 5.45 -14.84
N GLU A 9 0.69 4.81 -15.96
CA GLU A 9 0.18 3.47 -16.31
C GLU A 9 0.85 2.42 -15.40
N ASP A 10 0.43 2.38 -14.13
CA ASP A 10 0.91 1.43 -13.13
C ASP A 10 -0.28 0.66 -12.54
N GLU A 11 -0.46 -0.58 -12.99
CA GLU A 11 -1.60 -1.42 -12.59
C GLU A 11 -1.63 -1.74 -11.07
N VAL A 12 -0.52 -1.49 -10.35
CA VAL A 12 -0.35 -1.80 -8.93
C VAL A 12 -0.61 -0.57 -8.05
N ILE A 13 -0.10 0.60 -8.43
CA ILE A 13 -0.27 1.86 -7.68
C ILE A 13 -0.74 2.95 -8.63
N GLN A 14 -1.92 3.50 -8.37
CA GLN A 14 -2.52 4.58 -9.15
C GLN A 14 -2.62 5.88 -8.34
N VAL A 15 -2.44 7.02 -9.01
CA VAL A 15 -2.56 8.37 -8.44
C VAL A 15 -3.75 9.10 -9.08
N PRO A 16 -4.99 8.86 -8.65
CA PRO A 16 -6.17 9.49 -9.25
C PRO A 16 -6.35 10.99 -8.93
N GLY A 17 -5.52 11.56 -8.04
CA GLY A 17 -5.49 13.00 -7.73
C GLY A 17 -5.62 13.32 -6.24
N ASP A 18 -6.69 12.82 -5.59
CA ASP A 18 -7.00 13.12 -4.19
C ASP A 18 -6.47 12.07 -3.18
N GLY A 19 -5.81 11.02 -3.68
CA GLY A 19 -5.40 9.84 -2.94
C GLY A 19 -4.51 8.91 -3.77
N LEU A 20 -4.15 7.77 -3.18
CA LEU A 20 -3.54 6.63 -3.85
C LEU A 20 -4.56 5.51 -3.93
N ALA A 21 -4.59 4.79 -5.05
CA ALA A 21 -5.25 3.49 -5.14
C ALA A 21 -4.18 2.40 -5.21
N LEU A 22 -4.28 1.43 -4.30
CA LEU A 22 -3.39 0.28 -4.20
C LEU A 22 -4.19 -0.95 -4.66
N THR A 23 -3.71 -1.64 -5.70
CA THR A 23 -4.37 -2.83 -6.23
C THR A 23 -3.79 -4.07 -5.57
N SER A 24 -4.59 -4.78 -4.77
CA SER A 24 -4.20 -6.09 -4.25
C SER A 24 -4.10 -7.12 -5.38
N SER A 25 -3.26 -8.12 -5.17
CA SER A 25 -3.04 -9.25 -6.07
C SER A 25 -4.23 -10.21 -6.13
N ASP A 26 -5.03 -10.28 -5.06
CA ASP A 26 -6.24 -11.10 -4.99
C ASP A 26 -7.31 -10.42 -4.12
N ASN A 27 -8.55 -10.90 -4.18
CA ASN A 27 -9.70 -10.41 -3.42
C ASN A 27 -9.89 -11.11 -2.06
N ASP A 28 -9.36 -12.34 -1.91
CA ASP A 28 -9.54 -13.17 -0.71
C ASP A 28 -8.40 -13.04 0.30
N PHE A 29 -7.31 -12.34 -0.06
CA PHE A 29 -6.20 -12.04 0.84
C PHE A 29 -6.34 -10.64 1.45
N TYR A 30 -6.28 -10.56 2.78
CA TYR A 30 -6.26 -9.29 3.49
C TYR A 30 -4.84 -8.71 3.45
N PRO A 31 -4.55 -7.61 2.76
CA PRO A 31 -3.20 -7.05 2.76
C PRO A 31 -2.82 -6.60 4.18
N LEU A 32 -1.59 -6.87 4.59
CA LEU A 32 -1.01 -6.28 5.80
C LEU A 32 -0.43 -4.91 5.44
N VAL A 33 -1.02 -3.84 6.00
CA VAL A 33 -0.59 -2.47 5.72
C VAL A 33 0.14 -1.89 6.93
N ARG A 34 1.36 -1.41 6.72
CA ARG A 34 2.14 -0.64 7.70
C ARG A 34 2.39 0.77 7.19
N ILE A 35 2.08 1.77 8.02
CA ILE A 35 2.34 3.18 7.74
C ILE A 35 3.42 3.67 8.71
N GLU A 36 4.46 4.30 8.19
CA GLU A 36 5.56 4.87 8.97
C GLU A 36 5.75 6.35 8.62
N ALA A 37 5.52 7.22 9.60
CA ALA A 37 5.82 8.64 9.49
C ALA A 37 7.20 8.95 10.09
N TRP A 38 8.03 9.66 9.34
CA TRP A 38 9.40 9.99 9.68
C TRP A 38 9.65 11.50 9.62
N ASP A 39 10.58 12.01 10.44
CA ASP A 39 10.99 13.42 10.44
C ASP A 39 11.97 13.79 9.30
N GLY A 40 12.33 12.82 8.48
CA GLY A 40 13.25 12.93 7.35
C GLY A 40 13.30 11.62 6.57
N GLU A 41 14.13 11.56 5.53
CA GLU A 41 14.18 10.39 4.66
C GLU A 41 14.47 9.10 5.46
N PRO A 42 13.59 8.09 5.39
CA PRO A 42 13.78 6.82 6.06
C PRO A 42 14.84 5.98 5.36
N PRO A 43 15.57 5.12 6.10
CA PRO A 43 16.46 4.16 5.48
C PRO A 43 15.64 3.23 4.57
N LEU A 44 16.22 2.86 3.43
CA LEU A 44 15.67 1.79 2.59
C LEU A 44 15.62 0.50 3.41
N PRO A 45 14.45 -0.15 3.55
CA PRO A 45 14.36 -1.42 4.25
C PRO A 45 15.26 -2.46 3.56
N ALA A 46 15.97 -3.27 4.35
CA ALA A 46 16.91 -4.27 3.84
C ALA A 46 16.24 -5.48 3.16
N GLU A 47 14.92 -5.58 3.26
CA GLU A 47 14.12 -6.67 2.72
C GLU A 47 13.91 -6.52 1.21
N ALA A 48 13.71 -7.64 0.51
CA ALA A 48 13.33 -7.61 -0.90
C ALA A 48 11.87 -7.19 -1.05
N TRP A 49 11.62 -6.29 -2.01
CA TRP A 49 10.30 -5.78 -2.36
C TRP A 49 10.01 -6.07 -3.83
N ASP A 50 8.80 -6.54 -4.11
CA ASP A 50 8.37 -6.91 -5.46
C ASP A 50 8.02 -5.67 -6.29
N HIS A 51 7.53 -4.61 -5.63
CA HIS A 51 7.19 -3.34 -6.25
C HIS A 51 7.57 -2.17 -5.35
N GLN A 52 8.04 -1.08 -5.97
CA GLN A 52 8.39 0.16 -5.28
C GLN A 52 7.98 1.36 -6.13
N ARG A 53 7.40 2.37 -5.47
CA ARG A 53 7.18 3.70 -6.03
C ARG A 53 7.47 4.79 -5.02
N GLU A 54 7.85 5.95 -5.53
CA GLU A 54 8.01 7.17 -4.74
C GLU A 54 7.23 8.29 -5.42
N PHE A 55 6.60 9.14 -4.61
CA PHE A 55 5.79 10.26 -5.07
C PHE A 55 6.00 11.47 -4.17
N HIS A 56 5.67 12.65 -4.69
CA HIS A 56 5.50 13.85 -3.88
C HIS A 56 4.02 14.18 -3.70
N ALA A 57 3.66 14.61 -2.51
CA ALA A 57 2.29 14.98 -2.18
C ALA A 57 2.24 16.11 -1.16
N THR A 58 1.09 16.78 -1.09
CA THR A 58 0.76 17.66 0.04
C THR A 58 -0.17 16.91 1.00
N LEU A 59 0.35 16.65 2.20
CA LEU A 59 -0.34 15.97 3.29
C LEU A 59 -1.11 16.95 4.17
N THR A 60 -2.13 16.42 4.83
CA THR A 60 -2.82 17.07 5.93
C THR A 60 -2.28 16.52 7.25
N ASP A 61 -3.12 16.19 8.20
CA ASP A 61 -2.80 15.74 9.56
C ASP A 61 -2.74 14.21 9.73
N GLU A 62 -3.38 13.45 8.84
CA GLU A 62 -3.47 11.99 8.91
C GLU A 62 -3.32 11.38 7.52
N LEU A 63 -2.62 10.24 7.46
CA LEU A 63 -2.64 9.33 6.32
C LEU A 63 -3.34 8.04 6.73
N GLY A 64 -4.37 7.66 5.99
CA GLY A 64 -5.14 6.44 6.21
C GLY A 64 -5.20 5.58 4.96
N VAL A 65 -5.27 4.27 5.17
CA VAL A 65 -5.54 3.29 4.11
C VAL A 65 -6.88 2.63 4.39
N LEU A 66 -7.75 2.71 3.39
CA LEU A 66 -9.11 2.17 3.44
C LEU A 66 -9.34 1.31 2.21
N ASP A 67 -10.12 0.23 2.36
CA ASP A 67 -10.64 -0.49 1.21
C ASP A 67 -11.85 0.23 0.57
N LEU A 68 -12.36 -0.35 -0.52
CA LEU A 68 -13.52 0.16 -1.25
C LEU A 68 -14.82 0.16 -0.43
N ASN A 69 -14.88 -0.60 0.67
CA ASN A 69 -16.00 -0.65 1.60
C ASN A 69 -15.82 0.30 2.81
N GLY A 70 -14.71 1.04 2.86
CA GLY A 70 -14.37 1.97 3.94
C GLY A 70 -13.76 1.31 5.18
N VAL A 71 -13.39 0.03 5.12
CA VAL A 71 -12.67 -0.64 6.22
C VAL A 71 -11.26 -0.06 6.29
N THR A 72 -10.85 0.38 7.48
CA THR A 72 -9.53 0.96 7.71
C THR A 72 -8.50 -0.14 7.98
N TYR A 73 -7.44 -0.19 7.19
CA TYR A 73 -6.30 -1.11 7.35
C TYR A 73 -5.16 -0.48 8.16
N GLY A 74 -5.08 0.84 8.20
CA GLY A 74 -4.08 1.56 8.99
C GLY A 74 -4.29 3.05 8.91
N ARG A 75 -3.85 3.76 9.96
CA ARG A 75 -3.79 5.22 10.01
C ARG A 75 -2.55 5.64 10.78
N ALA A 76 -1.93 6.73 10.34
CA ALA A 76 -0.85 7.36 11.07
C ALA A 76 -0.99 8.89 11.01
N PRO A 77 -0.72 9.60 12.12
CA PRO A 77 -0.55 11.04 12.06
C PRO A 77 0.66 11.38 11.18
N VAL A 78 0.54 12.44 10.40
CA VAL A 78 1.62 12.94 9.52
C VAL A 78 1.77 14.44 9.69
N THR A 79 2.95 14.95 9.38
CA THR A 79 3.20 16.40 9.37
C THR A 79 2.51 17.02 8.16
N PRO A 80 1.63 18.03 8.35
CA PRO A 80 1.00 18.72 7.23
C PRO A 80 2.00 19.48 6.35
N GLY A 81 1.78 19.43 5.04
CA GLY A 81 2.60 20.12 4.05
C GLY A 81 3.17 19.20 2.97
N PRO A 82 4.10 19.73 2.15
CA PRO A 82 4.81 18.95 1.13
C PRO A 82 5.60 17.80 1.76
N ALA A 83 5.50 16.62 1.15
CA ALA A 83 6.10 15.39 1.64
C ALA A 83 6.41 14.41 0.51
N HIS A 84 7.43 13.61 0.75
CA HIS A 84 7.75 12.42 -0.02
C HIS A 84 6.98 11.23 0.56
N VAL A 85 6.49 10.39 -0.34
CA VAL A 85 5.81 9.14 -0.01
C VAL A 85 6.50 8.01 -0.75
N ARG A 86 7.01 7.02 -0.03
CA ARG A 86 7.53 5.76 -0.58
C ARG A 86 6.54 4.64 -0.30
N LEU A 87 6.14 3.94 -1.35
CA LEU A 87 5.30 2.75 -1.30
C LEU A 87 6.11 1.53 -1.70
N LEU A 88 6.07 0.52 -0.86
CA LEU A 88 6.75 -0.74 -1.04
C LEU A 88 5.72 -1.86 -0.91
N CYS A 89 5.71 -2.79 -1.86
CA CYS A 89 4.81 -3.94 -1.86
C CYS A 89 5.60 -5.23 -2.07
N ARG A 90 5.22 -6.29 -1.36
CA ARG A 90 5.74 -7.64 -1.58
C ARG A 90 4.69 -8.72 -1.28
N GLY A 91 4.98 -9.94 -1.69
CA GLY A 91 4.08 -11.08 -1.55
C GLY A 91 2.98 -11.06 -2.60
N ARG A 92 3.20 -10.39 -3.74
CA ARG A 92 2.20 -10.30 -4.83
C ARG A 92 2.13 -11.58 -5.65
N GLU A 93 3.24 -12.31 -5.75
CA GLU A 93 3.30 -13.60 -6.45
C GLU A 93 2.80 -14.71 -5.52
N HIS A 94 1.50 -14.74 -5.22
CA HIS A 94 0.90 -15.98 -4.76
C HIS A 94 0.72 -16.89 -5.96
N THR A 95 1.28 -18.10 -5.88
CA THR A 95 0.84 -19.16 -6.77
C THR A 95 -0.58 -19.46 -6.33
N PRO A 96 -1.64 -19.24 -7.15
CA PRO A 96 -2.96 -19.71 -6.79
C PRO A 96 -2.78 -21.20 -6.54
N ALA A 97 -2.97 -21.62 -5.27
CA ALA A 97 -3.09 -23.02 -4.97
C ALA A 97 -4.16 -23.50 -5.93
N LEU A 98 -3.79 -24.35 -6.92
CA LEU A 98 -4.67 -24.77 -8.01
C LEU A 98 -6.07 -24.93 -7.43
N GLU A 99 -6.96 -23.97 -7.70
CA GLU A 99 -8.34 -24.11 -7.31
C GLU A 99 -8.84 -25.23 -8.22
N SER A 100 -8.80 -26.46 -7.69
CA SER A 100 -9.58 -27.53 -8.27
C SER A 100 -11.00 -27.00 -8.28
N LEU A 101 -11.55 -26.82 -9.48
CA LEU A 101 -12.91 -26.32 -9.74
C LEU A 101 -14.02 -27.21 -9.13
N ASP A 102 -13.68 -28.16 -8.24
CA ASP A 102 -14.55 -29.22 -7.74
C ASP A 102 -14.85 -29.14 -6.23
N GLU A 103 -14.18 -28.31 -5.43
CA GLU A 103 -14.53 -28.13 -4.01
C GLU A 103 -14.53 -26.65 -3.62
N PHE A 104 -15.66 -26.19 -3.06
CA PHE A 104 -15.75 -24.88 -2.40
C PHE A 104 -14.61 -24.77 -1.37
N PRO A 105 -13.76 -23.74 -1.44
CA PRO A 105 -12.67 -23.62 -0.47
C PRO A 105 -13.26 -23.48 0.95
N PRO A 106 -12.67 -24.14 1.95
CA PRO A 106 -13.09 -23.95 3.33
C PRO A 106 -12.89 -22.48 3.74
N VAL A 107 -13.86 -21.92 4.46
CA VAL A 107 -13.88 -20.52 4.96
C VAL A 107 -12.89 -20.32 6.12
N SER A 108 -11.63 -20.68 5.90
CA SER A 108 -10.55 -20.49 6.87
C SER A 108 -9.57 -19.46 6.30
N PRO A 109 -9.15 -18.45 7.08
CA PRO A 109 -8.12 -17.52 6.61
C PRO A 109 -6.84 -18.29 6.29
N HIS A 110 -6.28 -18.06 5.10
CA HIS A 110 -5.04 -18.69 4.65
C HIS A 110 -3.88 -18.37 5.61
N GLU A 111 -3.05 -19.38 5.91
CA GLU A 111 -1.95 -19.28 6.90
C GLU A 111 -0.62 -18.74 6.32
N ASP A 112 -0.51 -18.45 5.01
CA ASP A 112 0.75 -18.04 4.35
C ASP A 112 0.55 -16.88 3.34
N PRO A 113 1.57 -16.06 3.06
CA PRO A 113 1.68 -14.68 3.53
C PRO A 113 0.79 -13.70 2.77
N LEU A 114 0.09 -12.91 3.57
CA LEU A 114 -0.66 -11.71 3.26
C LEU A 114 0.25 -10.74 2.49
N GLU A 115 -0.20 -10.24 1.35
CA GLU A 115 0.43 -9.16 0.62
C GLU A 115 0.80 -8.01 1.58
N ILE A 116 2.08 -7.63 1.63
CA ILE A 116 2.57 -6.63 2.59
C ILE A 116 2.77 -5.30 1.87
N TRP A 117 2.13 -4.28 2.42
CA TRP A 117 2.30 -2.89 2.01
C TRP A 117 3.01 -2.11 3.11
N LEU A 118 4.11 -1.45 2.73
CA LEU A 118 4.80 -0.49 3.59
C LEU A 118 4.73 0.89 2.94
N ILE A 119 4.15 1.83 3.69
CA ILE A 119 4.00 3.22 3.31
C ILE A 119 4.89 4.04 4.23
N GLN A 120 5.98 4.59 3.69
CA GLN A 120 6.84 5.50 4.42
C GLN A 120 6.61 6.93 3.94
N VAL A 121 6.54 7.86 4.88
CA VAL A 121 6.26 9.26 4.59
C VAL A 121 7.16 10.19 5.39
N TRP A 122 7.70 11.22 4.73
CA TRP A 122 8.56 12.21 5.36
C TRP A 122 8.45 13.58 4.68
N PRO A 123 8.69 14.70 5.41
CA PRO A 123 8.59 16.05 4.84
C PRO A 123 9.61 16.33 3.73
N ASP A 124 9.19 17.09 2.71
CA ASP A 124 10.10 17.73 1.75
C ASP A 124 10.78 18.90 2.47
N ARG A 125 12.11 18.92 2.52
CA ARG A 125 12.86 20.00 3.18
C ARG A 125 13.11 21.19 2.25
#